data_AF-D8G077-F1
#
_entry.id   AF-D8G077-F1
#
_cell.length_a   1.000
_cell.length_b   1.000
_cell.length_c   1.000
_cell.angle_alpha   90.00
_cell.angle_beta   90.00
_cell.angle_gamma   90.00
#
_symmetry.space_group_name_H-M   'P 1'
#
loop_
_entity.id
_entity.type
_entity.pdbx_description
1 polymer ?
#
loop_
_entity_poly.entity_id
_entity_poly.type
_entity_poly.pdbx_seq_one_letter_code
_entity_poly.pdbx_strand_id
1 'polypeptide(L)' 'MSTSKLEERVAQLETEVAHLKNLLPISAATSNPWWQKITGTFAKSTAFEEAMQLGKEYRQSLQQDSEQLPTD' A
#
# COMPACT_ATOMS: atom_id res chain seq x y z
N MET A 1 -6.29 12.22 17.92
CA MET A 1 -7.60 11.77 17.37
C MET A 1 -8.07 10.61 18.24
N SER A 2 -9.32 10.64 18.71
CA SER A 2 -9.88 9.56 19.52
C SER A 2 -10.14 8.31 18.67
N THR A 3 -10.01 7.12 19.27
CA THR A 3 -10.21 5.83 18.60
C THR A 3 -11.60 5.70 17.98
N SER A 4 -12.63 6.17 18.70
CA SER A 4 -14.03 6.17 18.23
C SER A 4 -14.23 6.94 16.91
N LYS A 5 -13.52 8.06 16.70
CA LYS A 5 -13.61 8.81 15.42
C LYS A 5 -12.93 8.08 14.26
N LEU A 6 -11.95 7.23 14.55
CA LEU A 6 -11.30 6.41 13.53
C LEU A 6 -12.21 5.25 13.11
N GLU A 7 -12.81 4.58 14.09
CA GLU A 7 -13.75 3.47 13.87
C GLU A 7 -14.94 3.89 13.01
N GLU A 8 -15.53 5.06 13.29
CA GLU A 8 -16.64 5.62 12.50
C GLU A 8 -16.24 5.86 11.03
N ARG A 9 -15.06 6.43 10.81
CA ARG A 9 -14.53 6.67 9.46
C ARG A 9 -14.21 5.37 8.73
N VAL A 10 -13.71 4.36 9.44
CA VAL A 10 -13.43 3.03 8.87
C VAL A 10 -14.74 2.34 8.50
N ALA A 11 -15.75 2.36 9.36
CA ALA A 11 -17.06 1.78 9.07
C ALA A 11 -17.72 2.42 7.84
N GLN A 12 -17.58 3.74 7.69
CA GLN A 12 -18.05 4.44 6.50
C GLN A 12 -17.31 3.99 5.24
N LEU A 13 -15.98 3.91 5.28
CA LEU A 13 -15.17 3.42 4.17
C LEU A 13 -15.48 1.97 3.80
N GLU A 14 -15.68 1.10 4.79
CA GLU A 14 -16.04 -0.30 4.56
C GLU A 14 -17.39 -0.44 3.86
N THR A 15 -18.36 0.40 4.23
CA THR A 15 -19.68 0.45 3.59
C THR A 15 -19.58 0.91 2.13
N GLU A 16 -18.84 1.97 1.87
CA GLU A 16 -18.64 2.50 0.51
C GLU A 16 -17.89 1.49 -0.37
N VAL A 17 -16.86 0.82 0.17
CA VAL A 17 -16.12 -0.23 -0.53
C VAL A 17 -17.01 -1.43 -0.84
N ALA A 18 -17.87 -1.85 0.08
CA ALA A 18 -18.83 -2.93 -0.16
C ALA A 18 -19.82 -2.59 -1.28
N HIS A 19 -20.33 -1.35 -1.29
CA HIS A 19 -21.19 -0.85 -2.36
C HIS A 19 -20.48 -0.85 -3.72
N LEU A 20 -19.24 -0.34 -3.79
CA LEU A 20 -18.44 -0.34 -5.02
C LEU A 20 -18.17 -1.76 -5.53
N LYS A 21 -17.87 -2.71 -4.64
CA LYS A 21 -17.68 -4.13 -5.00
C LYS A 21 -18.92 -4.75 -5.64
N ASN A 22 -20.11 -4.37 -5.17
CA ASN A 22 -21.38 -4.87 -5.72
C ASN A 22 -21.74 -4.26 -7.09
N LEU A 23 -21.27 -3.04 -7.38
CA LEU A 23 -21.48 -2.38 -8.68
C LEU A 23 -20.54 -2.87 -9.78
N LEU A 24 -19.40 -3.47 -9.40
CA LEU A 24 -18.48 -4.03 -10.37
C LEU A 24 -19.11 -5.28 -11.02
N PRO A 25 -19.15 -5.37 -12.37
CA PRO A 25 -19.71 -6.52 -13.04
C PRO A 25 -18.94 -7.79 -12.64
N ILE A 26 -19.68 -8.89 -12.45
CA ILE A 26 -19.21 -10.25 -12.13
C ILE A 26 -18.12 -10.76 -13.10
N SER A 27 -17.89 -10.05 -14.22
CA SER A 27 -16.72 -10.18 -15.09
C SER A 27 -15.36 -10.14 -14.36
N ALA A 28 -15.25 -9.50 -13.20
CA ALA A 28 -14.02 -9.53 -12.39
C ALA A 28 -13.81 -10.86 -11.64
N ALA A 29 -14.87 -11.66 -11.46
CA ALA A 29 -14.81 -12.97 -10.84
C ALA A 29 -14.54 -14.11 -11.85
N THR A 30 -14.62 -13.86 -13.16
CA THR A 30 -14.47 -14.87 -14.22
C THR A 30 -13.19 -14.73 -15.05
N SER A 31 -12.43 -13.63 -14.91
CA SER A 31 -11.10 -13.46 -15.50
C SER A 31 -10.08 -13.39 -14.37
N ASN A 32 -9.01 -14.17 -14.46
CA ASN A 32 -7.88 -14.16 -13.50
C ASN A 32 -7.65 -12.75 -12.95
N PRO A 33 -7.75 -12.55 -11.63
CA PRO A 33 -7.56 -11.24 -11.02
C PRO A 33 -6.28 -10.58 -11.52
N TRP A 34 -6.30 -9.27 -11.75
CA TRP A 34 -5.16 -8.55 -12.32
C TRP A 34 -3.86 -8.78 -11.52
N TRP A 35 -3.95 -8.88 -10.20
CA TRP A 35 -2.81 -9.16 -9.33
C TRP A 35 -2.20 -10.53 -9.61
N GLN A 36 -3.01 -11.52 -9.98
CA GLN A 36 -2.53 -12.84 -10.35
C GLN A 36 -1.81 -12.80 -11.71
N LYS A 37 -2.22 -11.91 -12.62
CA LYS A 37 -1.57 -11.70 -13.92
C LYS A 37 -0.18 -11.05 -13.78
N ILE A 38 0.02 -10.19 -12.79
CA ILE A 38 1.29 -9.47 -12.60
C ILE A 38 2.21 -10.10 -11.54
N THR A 39 1.73 -11.10 -10.80
CA THR A 39 2.54 -11.78 -9.78
C THR A 39 3.77 -12.41 -10.43
N GLY A 40 4.94 -12.13 -9.87
CA GLY A 40 6.21 -12.68 -10.36
C GLY A 40 6.85 -11.93 -11.52
N THR A 41 6.25 -10.83 -12.02
CA THR A 41 6.81 -9.99 -13.11
C THR A 41 8.26 -9.58 -12.84
N PHE A 42 8.59 -9.32 -11.57
CA PHE A 42 9.92 -8.90 -11.14
C PHE A 42 10.71 -9.96 -10.37
N ALA A 43 10.23 -11.22 -10.30
CA ALA A 43 10.81 -12.25 -9.43
C ALA A 43 12.28 -12.59 -9.73
N LYS A 44 12.79 -12.21 -10.91
CA LYS A 44 14.19 -12.40 -11.32
C LYS A 44 14.85 -11.10 -11.79
N SER A 45 14.26 -9.96 -11.47
CA SER A 45 14.75 -8.65 -11.90
C SER A 45 15.79 -8.13 -10.91
N THR A 46 17.06 -8.10 -11.30
CA THR A 46 18.13 -7.50 -10.48
C THR A 46 17.92 -6.00 -10.28
N ALA A 47 17.39 -5.31 -11.29
CA ALA A 47 17.05 -3.90 -11.22
C ALA A 47 15.95 -3.61 -10.18
N PHE A 48 15.05 -4.57 -9.93
CA PHE A 48 14.03 -4.42 -8.88
C PHE A 48 14.67 -4.47 -7.49
N GLU A 49 15.58 -5.42 -7.25
CA GLU A 49 16.31 -5.52 -5.98
C GLU A 49 17.16 -4.26 -5.71
N GLU A 50 17.87 -3.76 -6.72
CA GLU A 50 18.64 -2.52 -6.64
C GLU A 50 17.75 -1.32 -6.28
N ALA A 51 16.60 -1.17 -6.94
CA ALA A 51 15.65 -0.11 -6.63
C ALA A 51 15.09 -0.21 -5.20
N MET A 52 14.84 -1.42 -4.71
CA MET A 52 14.39 -1.63 -3.33
C MET A 52 15.46 -1.27 -2.30
N GLN A 53 16.72 -1.62 -2.58
CA GLN A 53 17.85 -1.27 -1.72
C GLN A 53 18.06 0.25 -1.66
N LEU A 54 18.10 0.92 -2.82
CA LEU A 54 18.24 2.38 -2.88
C LEU A 54 17.08 3.09 -2.17
N GLY A 55 15.85 2.63 -2.37
CA GLY A 55 14.69 3.18 -1.68
C GLY A 55 14.74 2.99 -0.16
N LYS A 56 15.32 1.88 0.31
CA LYS A 56 15.53 1.62 1.74
C LYS A 56 16.57 2.57 2.30
N GLU A 57 17.73 2.71 1.66
CA GLU A 57 18.80 3.61 2.07
C GLU A 57 18.32 5.05 2.17
N TYR A 58 17.55 5.52 1.17
CA TYR A 58 16.95 6.85 1.22
C TYR A 58 15.99 7.04 2.40
N ARG A 59 15.13 6.07 2.68
CA ARG A 59 14.24 6.16 3.86
C ARG A 59 15.02 6.15 5.17
N GLN A 60 16.13 5.41 5.24
CA GLN A 60 16.99 5.38 6.42
C GLN A 60 17.75 6.69 6.61
N SER A 61 18.23 7.33 5.55
CA SER A 61 18.87 8.64 5.65
C SER A 61 17.90 9.69 6.20
N LEU A 62 16.65 9.70 5.74
CA LEU A 62 15.62 10.61 6.26
C LEU A 62 15.31 10.40 7.75
N GLN A 63 15.39 9.15 8.23
CA GLN A 63 15.21 8.85 9.65
C GLN A 63 16.38 9.37 10.48
N GLN A 64 17.61 9.21 10.00
CA GLN A 64 18.82 9.73 10.65
C GLN A 64 18.82 11.27 10.69
N ASP A 65 18.40 11.92 9.61
CA ASP A 65 18.27 13.39 9.55
C ASP A 65 17.23 13.89 10.56
N SER A 66 16.17 13.12 10.82
CA SER A 66 15.15 13.46 11.82
C SER A 66 15.58 13.23 13.28
N GLU A 67 16.49 12.29 13.53
CA GLU A 67 17.07 12.02 14.87
C GLU A 67 18.23 12.95 15.23
N GLN A 68 18.81 13.64 14.25
CA GLN A 68 19.92 14.59 14.44
C GLN A 68 19.46 16.04 14.69
N LEU A 69 18.15 16.31 14.68
CA LEU A 69 17.64 17.60 15.15
C LEU A 69 17.87 17.71 16.67
N PRO A 70 18.59 18.75 17.14
CA PRO A 70 18.63 19.06 18.56
C PRO A 70 17.20 19.32 19.02
N THR A 71 16.73 18.53 19.98
CA THR A 71 15.60 18.94 20.80
C THR A 71 16.10 20.06 21.71
N ASP A 72 16.00 21.30 21.24
CA ASP A 72 15.94 22.50 22.09
C ASP A 72 14.53 22.67 22.65
#